data_AF-A0A7S2EC82-F1
#
_entry.id   AF-A0A7S2EC82-F1
#
_cell.length_a   1.000
_cell.length_b   1.000
_cell.length_c   1.000
_cell.angle_alpha   90.00
_cell.angle_beta   90.00
_cell.angle_gamma   90.00
#
_symmetry.space_group_name_H-M   'P 1'
#
loop_
_entity.id
_entity.type
_entity.pdbx_description
1 polymer ?
#
loop_
_entity_poly.entity_id
_entity_poly.type
_entity_poly.pdbx_seq_one_letter_code
_entity_poly.pdbx_strand_id
1 'polypeptide(L)'
;RVVRGPWSEEDHVDVVEPEEDGNPDAGGRAGAIVPDTVDRLTFEGVECGGGMVAIFGGWVPHRSAANASPFSRRAVFLTYNPEREGNFHKRYYQRMEELRNGWRRKVGLLTDDERAELEALKSVPRI
;
A
#
# COMPACT_ATOMS: atom_id res chain seq x y z
N ARG A 1 -8.24 -6.62 -9.41
CA ARG A 1 -9.68 -6.33 -9.58
C ARG A 1 -9.88 -4.86 -9.32
N VAL A 2 -10.74 -4.20 -10.09
CA VAL A 2 -11.00 -2.76 -9.99
C VAL A 2 -12.51 -2.52 -9.93
N VAL A 3 -12.93 -1.39 -9.39
CA VAL A 3 -14.31 -0.93 -9.51
C VAL A 3 -14.35 0.09 -10.65
N ARG A 4 -15.31 -0.04 -11.58
CA ARG A 4 -15.50 0.98 -12.62
C ARG A 4 -16.26 2.18 -12.04
N GLY A 5 -15.93 3.36 -12.51
CA GLY A 5 -16.56 4.60 -12.07
C GLY A 5 -15.71 5.82 -12.44
N PRO A 6 -16.26 7.04 -12.30
CA PRO A 6 -15.55 8.29 -12.56
C PRO A 6 -14.65 8.69 -11.38
N TRP A 7 -13.84 7.74 -10.89
CA TRP A 7 -13.01 7.94 -9.70
C TRP A 7 -12.03 9.09 -9.84
N SER A 8 -12.00 9.95 -8.83
CA SER A 8 -11.19 11.16 -8.78
C SER A 8 -10.92 11.57 -7.33
N GLU A 9 -10.22 12.68 -7.13
CA GLU A 9 -10.07 13.27 -5.79
C GLU A 9 -11.42 13.69 -5.19
N GLU A 10 -12.41 14.06 -6.02
CA GLU A 10 -13.76 14.45 -5.57
C GLU A 10 -14.72 13.25 -5.46
N ASP A 11 -14.40 12.15 -6.14
CA ASP A 11 -15.20 10.92 -6.18
C ASP A 11 -14.30 9.73 -5.85
N HIS A 12 -14.06 9.52 -4.56
CA HIS A 12 -13.24 8.43 -4.02
C HIS A 12 -13.91 7.76 -2.83
N VAL A 13 -13.27 6.71 -2.30
CA VAL A 13 -13.75 5.96 -1.13
C VAL A 13 -12.88 6.25 0.08
N ASP A 14 -13.51 6.29 1.24
CA ASP A 14 -12.80 6.40 2.51
C ASP A 14 -11.89 5.20 2.73
N VAL A 15 -10.73 5.47 3.33
CA VAL A 15 -9.75 4.48 3.74
C VAL A 15 -9.66 4.41 5.26
N VAL A 16 -9.13 3.30 5.75
CA VAL A 16 -8.78 3.16 7.16
C VAL A 16 -7.61 4.10 7.44
N GLU A 17 -7.89 5.12 8.26
CA GLU A 17 -6.89 6.05 8.77
C GLU A 17 -6.16 5.44 9.98
N PRO A 18 -4.88 5.77 10.19
CA PRO A 18 -4.21 5.46 11.45
C PRO A 18 -4.84 6.24 12.60
N GLU A 19 -4.99 5.59 13.75
CA GLU A 19 -5.38 6.27 14.99
C GLU A 19 -4.30 7.28 15.39
N GLU A 20 -4.69 8.47 15.87
CA GLU A 20 -3.79 9.60 16.19
C GLU A 20 -2.61 9.20 17.09
N ASP A 21 -2.85 8.24 17.98
CA ASP A 21 -1.89 7.73 18.96
C ASP A 21 -1.57 6.23 18.80
N GLY A 22 -2.09 5.59 17.75
CA GLY A 22 -2.03 4.15 17.54
C GLY A 22 -0.92 3.71 16.60
N ASN A 23 -1.05 2.49 16.10
CA ASN A 23 -0.13 1.96 15.10
C ASN A 23 -0.22 2.82 13.82
N PRO A 24 0.89 3.41 13.33
CA PRO A 24 0.86 4.25 12.13
C PRO A 24 0.46 3.49 10.85
N ASP A 25 0.53 2.15 10.88
CA ASP A 25 0.07 1.29 9.80
C ASP A 25 -1.37 0.78 10.03
N ALA A 26 -2.09 1.31 11.03
CA ALA A 26 -3.45 0.90 11.43
C ALA A 26 -3.61 -0.62 11.57
N GLY A 27 -2.64 -1.29 12.22
CA GLY A 27 -2.64 -2.76 12.31
C GLY A 27 -2.42 -3.44 10.96
N GLY A 28 -1.68 -2.81 10.05
CA GLY A 28 -1.45 -3.28 8.68
C GLY A 28 -2.58 -2.96 7.70
N ARG A 29 -3.50 -2.05 8.07
CA ARG A 29 -4.68 -1.68 7.28
C ARG A 29 -4.68 -0.23 6.82
N ALA A 30 -3.72 0.61 7.22
CA ALA A 30 -3.71 2.02 6.82
C ALA A 30 -3.73 2.14 5.28
N GLY A 31 -4.66 2.96 4.76
CA GLY A 31 -4.89 3.09 3.32
C GLY A 31 -5.72 1.97 2.67
N ALA A 32 -6.17 0.97 3.43
CA ALA A 32 -7.14 -0.01 2.94
C ALA A 32 -8.55 0.60 2.93
N ILE A 33 -9.36 0.25 1.93
CA ILE A 33 -10.77 0.65 1.88
C ILE A 33 -11.51 0.08 3.10
N VAL A 34 -12.38 0.89 3.71
CA VAL A 34 -13.17 0.46 4.87
C VAL A 34 -14.04 -0.77 4.54
N PRO A 35 -14.13 -1.81 5.41
CA PRO A 35 -14.78 -3.08 5.09
C PRO A 35 -16.22 -2.94 4.58
N ASP A 36 -17.03 -2.12 5.24
CA ASP A 36 -18.43 -1.91 4.85
C ASP A 36 -18.55 -1.32 3.44
N THR A 37 -17.60 -0.48 3.03
CA THR A 37 -17.55 0.04 1.66
C THR A 37 -17.13 -1.03 0.68
N VAL A 38 -16.17 -1.89 1.02
CA VAL A 38 -15.76 -3.03 0.18
C VAL A 38 -16.95 -3.92 -0.17
N ASP A 39 -17.85 -4.17 0.79
CA ASP A 39 -19.01 -5.05 0.61
C ASP A 39 -20.10 -4.43 -0.30
N ARG A 40 -20.10 -3.10 -0.47
CA ARG A 40 -21.02 -2.38 -1.37
C ARG A 40 -20.48 -2.20 -2.79
N LEU A 41 -19.20 -2.45 -3.01
CA LEU A 41 -18.54 -2.21 -4.29
C LEU A 41 -18.58 -3.44 -5.21
N THR A 42 -18.86 -3.22 -6.49
CA THR A 42 -18.79 -4.27 -7.51
C THR A 42 -17.41 -4.31 -8.15
N PHE A 43 -16.61 -5.30 -7.76
CA PHE A 43 -15.24 -5.47 -8.27
C PHE A 43 -15.19 -6.34 -9.52
N GLU A 44 -14.62 -5.79 -10.60
CA GLU A 44 -14.39 -6.49 -11.86
C GLU A 44 -12.96 -7.05 -11.96
N GLY A 45 -12.84 -8.20 -12.63
CA GLY A 45 -11.55 -8.80 -12.98
C GLY A 45 -10.78 -7.93 -13.96
N VAL A 46 -9.46 -7.89 -13.79
CA VAL A 46 -8.54 -7.34 -14.81
C VAL A 46 -7.62 -8.47 -15.20
N GLU A 47 -7.88 -9.04 -16.38
CA GLU A 47 -7.03 -10.09 -16.96
C GLU A 47 -5.85 -9.44 -17.66
N CYS A 48 -4.65 -9.85 -17.28
CA CYS A 48 -3.41 -9.27 -17.79
C CYS A 48 -2.45 -10.42 -18.10
N GLY A 49 -2.18 -10.64 -19.39
CA GLY A 49 -1.17 -11.61 -19.83
C GLY A 49 0.25 -11.12 -19.58
N GLY A 50 1.23 -12.02 -19.68
CA GLY A 50 2.64 -11.63 -19.60
C GLY A 50 2.98 -10.59 -20.67
N GLY A 51 3.60 -9.48 -20.26
CA GLY A 51 3.96 -8.38 -21.16
C GLY A 51 2.87 -7.34 -21.40
N MET A 52 1.64 -7.56 -20.90
CA MET A 52 0.58 -6.55 -20.93
C MET A 52 0.77 -5.51 -19.82
N VAL A 53 0.21 -4.32 -20.05
CA VAL A 53 0.22 -3.22 -19.09
C VAL A 53 -1.23 -2.86 -18.75
N ALA A 54 -1.56 -2.83 -17.46
CA ALA A 54 -2.82 -2.29 -16.96
C ALA A 54 -2.57 -0.90 -16.38
N ILE A 55 -3.35 0.08 -16.83
CA ILE A 55 -3.28 1.48 -16.38
C ILE A 55 -4.62 1.83 -15.73
N PHE A 56 -4.58 2.37 -14.52
CA PHE A 56 -5.75 2.85 -13.80
C PHE A 56 -5.35 4.05 -12.92
N GLY A 57 -6.32 4.91 -12.61
CA GLY A 57 -6.08 6.08 -11.75
C GLY A 57 -5.84 5.70 -10.29
N GLY A 58 -5.07 6.53 -9.57
CA GLY A 58 -4.73 6.29 -8.16
C GLY A 58 -5.95 6.22 -7.22
N TRP A 59 -7.05 6.87 -7.60
CA TRP A 59 -8.30 6.89 -6.85
C TRP A 59 -9.21 5.68 -7.09
N VAL A 60 -8.88 4.82 -8.07
CA VAL A 60 -9.71 3.66 -8.41
C VAL A 60 -9.65 2.63 -7.28
N PRO A 61 -10.79 2.28 -6.64
CA PRO A 61 -10.83 1.20 -5.68
C PRO A 61 -10.38 -0.10 -6.32
N HIS A 62 -9.33 -0.69 -5.78
CA HIS A 62 -8.73 -1.89 -6.34
C HIS A 62 -8.33 -2.88 -5.25
N ARG A 63 -8.38 -4.17 -5.60
CA ARG A 63 -7.92 -5.25 -4.72
C ARG A 63 -7.38 -6.43 -5.49
N SER A 64 -6.53 -7.20 -4.84
CA SER A 64 -6.07 -8.49 -5.36
C SER A 64 -6.74 -9.63 -4.60
N ALA A 65 -7.07 -10.70 -5.32
CA ALA A 65 -7.46 -11.95 -4.69
C ALA A 65 -6.20 -12.76 -4.33
N ALA A 66 -6.34 -13.66 -3.37
CA ALA A 66 -5.33 -14.65 -3.03
C ALA A 66 -4.88 -15.42 -4.29
N ASN A 67 -3.58 -15.68 -4.40
CA ASN A 67 -3.04 -16.49 -5.49
C ASN A 67 -3.18 -17.96 -5.12
N ALA A 68 -4.14 -18.66 -5.76
CA ALA A 68 -4.36 -20.08 -5.56
C ALA A 68 -3.56 -20.97 -6.55
N SER A 69 -2.78 -20.36 -7.46
CA SER A 69 -1.96 -21.11 -8.42
C SER A 69 -0.62 -21.53 -7.81
N PRO A 70 0.02 -22.59 -8.33
CA PRO A 70 1.36 -23.01 -7.88
C PRO A 70 2.48 -22.08 -8.39
N PHE A 71 2.15 -21.04 -9.16
CA PHE A 71 3.12 -20.14 -9.77
C PHE A 71 3.08 -18.75 -9.14
N SER A 72 4.25 -18.10 -9.03
CA SER A 72 4.34 -16.73 -8.53
C SER A 72 3.68 -15.74 -9.50
N ARG A 73 2.75 -14.93 -8.99
CA ARG A 73 2.18 -13.78 -9.71
C ARG A 73 3.11 -12.57 -9.58
N ARG A 74 3.93 -12.31 -10.61
CA ARG A 74 4.86 -11.17 -10.66
C ARG A 74 4.27 -10.00 -11.45
N ALA A 75 4.43 -8.79 -10.93
CA ALA A 75 4.04 -7.55 -11.58
C ALA A 75 5.05 -6.45 -11.24
N VAL A 76 5.23 -5.50 -12.15
CA VAL A 76 5.99 -4.26 -11.90
C VAL A 76 4.99 -3.13 -11.75
N PHE A 77 5.08 -2.38 -10.65
CA PHE A 77 4.22 -1.24 -10.40
C PHE A 77 5.00 0.04 -10.66
N LEU A 78 4.47 0.87 -11.56
CA LEU A 78 5.00 2.19 -11.88
C LEU A 78 3.91 3.21 -11.54
N THR A 79 4.25 4.18 -10.68
CA THR A 79 3.34 5.25 -10.28
C THR A 79 3.81 6.54 -10.94
N TYR A 80 2.89 7.24 -11.60
CA TYR A 80 3.15 8.50 -12.27
C TYR A 80 2.29 9.59 -11.64
N ASN A 81 2.91 10.67 -11.17
CA ASN A 81 2.23 11.84 -10.63
C ASN A 81 2.56 13.06 -11.51
N PRO A 82 1.62 14.00 -11.70
CA PRO A 82 1.90 15.25 -12.38
C PRO A 82 3.00 16.05 -11.68
N GLU A 83 3.97 16.57 -12.44
CA GLU A 83 5.08 17.35 -11.89
C GLU A 83 4.60 18.58 -11.10
N ARG A 84 3.50 19.20 -11.55
CA ARG A 84 2.87 20.36 -10.87
C ARG A 84 2.42 20.08 -9.44
N GLU A 85 2.25 18.81 -9.07
CA GLU A 85 1.89 18.38 -7.71
C GLU A 85 3.14 18.21 -6.83
N GLY A 86 4.34 18.29 -7.39
CA GLY A 86 5.60 18.26 -6.66
C GLY A 86 6.14 16.86 -6.38
N ASN A 87 7.31 16.81 -5.74
CA ASN A 87 8.01 15.57 -5.39
C ASN A 87 8.09 15.41 -3.87
N PHE A 88 7.19 14.59 -3.33
CA PHE A 88 7.10 14.31 -1.89
C PHE A 88 7.72 12.98 -1.47
N HIS A 89 8.31 12.21 -2.40
CA HIS A 89 8.76 10.85 -2.14
C HIS A 89 9.69 10.77 -0.92
N LYS A 90 10.78 11.55 -0.91
CA LYS A 90 11.74 11.56 0.20
C LYS A 90 11.09 11.97 1.52
N ARG A 91 10.27 13.02 1.50
CA ARG A 91 9.60 13.55 2.70
C ARG A 91 8.62 12.54 3.29
N TYR A 92 7.86 11.85 2.45
CA TYR A 92 6.92 10.80 2.85
C TYR A 92 7.64 9.68 3.62
N TYR A 93 8.72 9.11 3.07
CA TYR A 93 9.43 8.01 3.73
C TYR A 93 10.11 8.44 5.03
N GLN A 94 10.68 9.65 5.09
CA GLN A 94 11.22 10.21 6.34
C GLN A 94 10.14 10.31 7.42
N ARG A 95 8.96 10.84 7.07
CA ARG A 95 7.84 10.95 8.00
C ARG A 95 7.35 9.58 8.48
N MET A 96 7.23 8.61 7.58
CA MET A 96 6.80 7.25 7.94
C MET A 96 7.80 6.53 8.86
N GLU A 97 9.10 6.73 8.63
CA GLU A 97 10.17 6.23 9.51
C GLU A 97 10.06 6.83 10.91
N GLU A 98 9.91 8.15 11.01
CA GLU A 98 9.74 8.85 12.29
C GLU A 98 8.50 8.34 13.06
N LEU A 99 7.36 8.20 12.38
CA LEU A 99 6.11 7.71 12.97
C LEU A 99 6.25 6.28 13.48
N ARG A 100 6.79 5.37 12.66
CA ARG A 100 6.99 3.96 13.02
C ARG A 100 7.97 3.80 14.17
N ASN A 101 9.09 4.52 14.14
CA ASN A 101 10.07 4.49 15.23
C ASN A 101 9.49 5.10 16.52
N GLY A 102 8.71 6.18 16.42
CA GLY A 102 7.95 6.73 17.53
C GLY A 102 7.01 5.70 18.17
N TRP A 103 6.20 5.03 17.36
CA TRP A 103 5.28 3.99 17.82
C TRP A 103 6.02 2.80 18.43
N ARG A 104 7.06 2.27 17.77
CA ARG A 104 7.89 1.16 18.30
C ARG A 104 8.45 1.46 19.68
N ARG A 105 8.91 2.69 19.92
CA ARG A 105 9.35 3.13 21.26
C ARG A 105 8.20 3.08 22.27
N LYS A 106 7.03 3.61 21.91
CA LYS A 106 5.83 3.65 22.76
C LYS A 106 5.38 2.25 23.19
N VAL A 107 5.45 1.26 22.30
CA VAL A 107 5.04 -0.12 22.58
C VAL A 107 6.17 -1.05 23.05
N GLY A 108 7.39 -0.53 23.23
CA GLY A 108 8.52 -1.30 23.78
C GLY A 108 9.17 -2.28 22.79
N LEU A 109 9.00 -2.12 21.47
CA LEU A 109 9.51 -3.03 20.43
C LEU A 109 10.98 -2.76 20.01
N LEU A 110 11.74 -1.96 20.76
CA LEU A 110 13.02 -1.41 20.31
C LEU A 110 14.19 -2.40 20.22
N THR A 111 14.12 -3.61 20.79
CA THR A 111 15.37 -4.26 21.23
C THR A 111 15.83 -5.52 20.48
N ASP A 112 15.04 -6.15 19.60
CA ASP A 112 15.49 -7.35 18.88
C ASP A 112 15.03 -7.44 17.42
N ASP A 113 13.82 -6.99 17.10
CA ASP A 113 13.25 -7.10 15.76
C ASP A 113 13.98 -6.24 14.72
N GLU A 114 14.50 -5.07 15.10
CA GLU A 114 15.30 -4.23 14.18
C GLU A 114 16.57 -4.95 13.74
N ARG A 115 17.18 -5.74 14.62
CA ARG A 115 18.37 -6.54 14.28
C ARG A 115 17.99 -7.68 13.34
N ALA A 116 16.86 -8.34 13.56
CA ALA A 116 16.35 -9.41 12.70
C ALA A 116 15.92 -8.88 11.31
N GLU A 117 15.23 -7.73 11.24
CA GLU A 117 14.88 -7.06 9.98
C GLU A 117 16.14 -6.60 9.22
N LEU A 118 17.12 -6.00 9.91
CA LEU A 118 18.37 -5.59 9.29
C LEU A 118 19.19 -6.79 8.78
N GLU A 119 19.23 -7.89 9.52
CA GLU A 119 19.87 -9.13 9.06
C GLU A 119 19.13 -9.76 7.87
N ALA A 120 17.79 -9.75 7.88
CA ALA A 120 16.98 -10.20 6.75
C ALA A 120 17.23 -9.33 5.49
N LEU A 121 17.33 -8.00 5.65
CA LEU A 121 17.64 -7.07 4.55
C LEU A 121 19.07 -7.22 4.03
N LYS A 122 20.04 -7.61 4.88
CA LYS A 122 21.41 -7.94 4.47
C LYS A 122 21.49 -9.23 3.64
N SER A 123 20.54 -10.15 3.80
CA SER A 123 20.47 -11.40 3.03
C SER A 123 19.98 -11.21 1.59
N VAL A 124 19.42 -10.04 1.27
CA VAL A 124 19.01 -9.68 -0.08
C VAL A 124 20.27 -9.33 -0.90
N PRO A 125 20.55 -10.02 -2.02
CA PRO A 125 21.68 -9.70 -2.87
C PRO A 125 21.58 -8.25 -3.34
N ARG A 126 22.61 -7.44 -3.09
CA ARG A 126 22.70 -6.11 -3.65
C ARG A 126 23.08 -6.22 -5.13
N ILE A 127 22.21 -5.69 -5.99
CA ILE A 127 22.45 -5.52 -7.43
C ILE A 127 23.34 -4.30 -7.64
#